data_AF-A0A7Z9XNR5-F1
#
_entry.id   AF-A0A7Z9XNR5-F1
#
_cell.length_a   1.000
_cell.length_b   1.000
_cell.length_c   1.000
_cell.angle_alpha   90.00
_cell.angle_beta   90.00
_cell.angle_gamma   90.00
#
_symmetry.space_group_name_H-M   'P 1'
#
loop_
_entity.id
_entity.type
_entity.pdbx_description
1 polymer ?
#
loop_
_entity_poly.entity_id
_entity_poly.type
_entity_poly.pdbx_seq_one_letter_code
_entity_poly.pdbx_strand_id
1 'polypeptide(L)'
;MSPPEVIGRFPDKIHPDAFIAPNAMIIGDVRIDAGANIWFGAVLRGDVDRIVIGEGSSVQDNCVMHCDPGYPTLIGKHVVIGHAAVVHGCVIEDGALIGINATVLSGARIGAGAMIAAGALVPPGVVVPPRTLYKGVPARFARPVREKELQAILDNARRYTARGRRYKAYFENSPR
;
A
#
# COMPACT_ATOMS: atom_id res chain seq x y z
N MET A 1 15.68 -23.11 4.68
CA MET A 1 15.27 -23.38 3.28
C MET A 1 15.26 -22.04 2.57
N SER A 2 16.03 -21.89 1.50
CA SER A 2 15.90 -20.73 0.62
C SER A 2 14.45 -20.68 0.10
N PRO A 3 13.80 -19.50 0.04
CA PRO A 3 12.48 -19.42 -0.56
C PRO A 3 12.54 -19.98 -2.00
N PRO A 4 11.47 -20.64 -2.48
CA PRO A 4 11.42 -21.07 -3.88
C PRO A 4 11.70 -19.87 -4.78
N GLU A 5 12.39 -20.08 -5.89
CA GLU A 5 12.74 -19.01 -6.83
C GLU A 5 11.46 -18.35 -7.37
N VAL A 6 11.17 -17.14 -6.90
CA VAL A 6 9.94 -16.38 -7.25
C VAL A 6 10.16 -15.38 -8.38
N ILE A 7 11.40 -15.27 -8.88
CA ILE A 7 11.76 -14.40 -10.00
C ILE A 7 10.99 -14.83 -11.25
N GLY A 8 10.28 -13.88 -11.87
CA GLY A 8 9.49 -14.12 -13.09
C GLY A 8 8.14 -14.80 -12.86
N ARG A 9 7.72 -15.06 -11.61
CA ARG A 9 6.39 -15.60 -11.31
C ARG A 9 5.38 -14.48 -11.07
N PHE A 10 4.19 -14.63 -11.65
CA PHE A 10 3.04 -13.80 -11.34
C PHE A 10 2.32 -14.35 -10.10
N PRO A 11 1.65 -13.49 -9.30
CA PRO A 11 0.97 -13.89 -8.07
C PRO A 11 -0.21 -14.81 -8.34
N ASP A 12 -0.38 -15.82 -7.50
CA ASP A 12 -1.52 -16.76 -7.51
C ASP A 12 -2.64 -16.37 -6.52
N LYS A 13 -2.39 -15.37 -5.64
CA LYS A 13 -3.28 -14.99 -4.54
C LYS A 13 -3.88 -13.58 -4.72
N ILE A 14 -4.52 -13.33 -5.85
CA ILE A 14 -5.30 -12.10 -6.09
C ILE A 14 -6.79 -12.42 -5.95
N HIS A 15 -7.47 -11.74 -5.03
CA HIS A 15 -8.91 -11.91 -4.85
C HIS A 15 -9.70 -11.47 -6.10
N PRO A 16 -10.75 -12.20 -6.54
CA PRO A 16 -11.55 -11.84 -7.70
C PRO A 16 -12.22 -10.46 -7.62
N ASP A 17 -12.47 -9.92 -6.43
CA ASP A 17 -13.03 -8.56 -6.27
C ASP A 17 -11.98 -7.43 -6.35
N ALA A 18 -10.69 -7.77 -6.36
CA ALA A 18 -9.64 -6.77 -6.46
C ALA A 18 -9.60 -6.15 -7.87
N PHE A 19 -9.25 -4.86 -7.92
CA PHE A 19 -8.96 -4.17 -9.18
C PHE A 19 -7.46 -4.08 -9.38
N ILE A 20 -6.98 -4.60 -10.51
CA ILE A 20 -5.59 -4.44 -10.95
C ILE A 20 -5.61 -3.64 -12.26
N ALA A 21 -4.96 -2.49 -12.27
CA ALA A 21 -4.82 -1.71 -13.49
C ALA A 21 -4.03 -2.49 -14.56
N PRO A 22 -4.38 -2.39 -15.87
CA PRO A 22 -3.74 -3.19 -16.93
C PRO A 22 -2.22 -3.04 -17.05
N ASN A 23 -1.66 -1.91 -16.58
CA ASN A 23 -0.23 -1.63 -16.61
C ASN A 23 0.43 -1.63 -15.22
N ALA A 24 -0.24 -2.15 -14.19
CA ALA A 24 0.40 -2.44 -12.91
C ALA A 24 1.23 -3.72 -13.04
N MET A 25 2.41 -3.75 -12.43
CA MET A 25 3.29 -4.93 -12.43
C MET A 25 3.30 -5.56 -11.05
N ILE A 26 2.91 -6.84 -10.98
CA ILE A 26 2.85 -7.59 -9.73
C ILE A 26 3.63 -8.89 -9.93
N ILE A 27 4.70 -9.06 -9.16
CA ILE A 27 5.68 -10.15 -9.33
C ILE A 27 5.94 -10.77 -7.97
N GLY A 28 6.05 -12.09 -7.93
CA GLY A 28 6.53 -12.79 -6.75
C GLY A 28 5.43 -13.20 -5.76
N ASP A 29 5.79 -13.33 -4.49
CA ASP A 29 4.86 -13.68 -3.40
C ASP A 29 4.06 -12.45 -2.97
N VAL A 30 3.05 -12.12 -3.78
CA VAL A 30 2.14 -11.01 -3.52
C VAL A 30 0.73 -11.55 -3.31
N ARG A 31 0.14 -11.18 -2.17
CA ARG A 31 -1.28 -11.44 -1.87
C ARG A 31 -2.07 -10.14 -1.90
N ILE A 32 -3.21 -10.15 -2.57
CA ILE A 32 -4.12 -9.01 -2.68
C ILE A 32 -5.52 -9.45 -2.26
N ASP A 33 -6.00 -8.91 -1.15
CA ASP A 33 -7.27 -9.30 -0.53
C ASP A 33 -8.48 -8.57 -1.18
N ALA A 34 -9.70 -8.94 -0.77
CA ALA A 34 -10.94 -8.47 -1.40
C ALA A 34 -11.08 -6.95 -1.42
N GLY A 35 -11.55 -6.39 -2.55
CA GLY A 35 -11.77 -4.96 -2.74
C GLY A 35 -10.51 -4.08 -2.77
N ALA A 36 -9.32 -4.67 -2.55
CA ALA A 36 -8.07 -3.95 -2.74
C ALA A 36 -7.91 -3.50 -4.20
N ASN A 37 -7.22 -2.39 -4.41
CA ASN A 37 -7.12 -1.77 -5.72
C ASN A 37 -5.70 -1.25 -5.99
N ILE A 38 -5.09 -1.75 -7.07
CA ILE A 38 -3.74 -1.42 -7.52
C ILE A 38 -3.86 -0.61 -8.81
N TRP A 39 -3.38 0.64 -8.76
CA TRP A 39 -3.61 1.63 -9.80
C TRP A 39 -2.47 1.71 -10.82
N PHE A 40 -2.67 2.56 -11.83
CA PHE A 40 -1.87 2.57 -13.03
C PHE A 40 -0.38 2.80 -12.74
N GLY A 41 0.47 1.99 -13.38
CA GLY A 41 1.93 2.07 -13.24
C GLY A 41 2.50 1.66 -11.88
N ALA A 42 1.67 1.18 -10.95
CA ALA A 42 2.18 0.66 -9.67
C ALA A 42 2.99 -0.63 -9.88
N VAL A 43 4.08 -0.79 -9.12
CA VAL A 43 4.96 -1.95 -9.16
C VAL A 43 5.04 -2.57 -7.76
N LEU A 44 4.57 -3.81 -7.63
CA LEU A 44 4.67 -4.62 -6.41
C LEU A 44 5.55 -5.82 -6.72
N ARG A 45 6.76 -5.85 -6.15
CA ARG A 45 7.74 -6.92 -6.41
C ARG A 45 8.08 -7.64 -5.11
N GLY A 46 7.42 -8.78 -4.88
CA GLY A 46 7.62 -9.68 -3.74
C GLY A 46 8.55 -10.84 -4.07
N ASP A 47 9.68 -10.56 -4.71
CA ASP A 47 10.69 -11.57 -5.08
C ASP A 47 11.78 -11.77 -4.01
N VAL A 48 11.82 -10.90 -2.99
CA VAL A 48 12.74 -11.00 -1.83
C VAL A 48 12.02 -11.52 -0.57
N ASP A 49 10.85 -10.96 -0.26
CA ASP A 49 9.96 -11.38 0.83
C ASP A 49 8.52 -11.07 0.39
N ARG A 50 7.53 -11.50 1.17
CA ARG A 50 6.12 -11.38 0.79
C ARG A 50 5.60 -9.94 0.87
N ILE A 51 4.72 -9.60 -0.06
CA ILE A 51 3.89 -8.39 -0.01
C ILE A 51 2.44 -8.80 0.22
N VAL A 52 1.77 -8.15 1.17
CA VAL A 52 0.35 -8.38 1.45
C VAL A 52 -0.40 -7.06 1.41
N ILE A 53 -1.44 -7.00 0.57
CA ILE A 53 -2.36 -5.86 0.48
C ILE A 53 -3.71 -6.26 1.07
N GLY A 54 -4.05 -5.68 2.21
CA GLY A 54 -5.28 -5.97 2.93
C GLY A 54 -6.55 -5.42 2.27
N GLU A 55 -7.68 -5.90 2.79
CA GLU A 55 -9.03 -5.64 2.28
C GLU A 55 -9.33 -4.15 2.09
N GLY A 56 -9.85 -3.79 0.91
CA GLY A 56 -10.26 -2.42 0.58
C GLY A 56 -9.14 -1.37 0.59
N SER A 57 -7.87 -1.79 0.68
CA SER A 57 -6.71 -0.89 0.62
C SER A 57 -6.43 -0.42 -0.80
N SER A 58 -5.89 0.79 -0.92
CA SER A 58 -5.59 1.41 -2.21
C SER A 58 -4.09 1.64 -2.38
N VAL A 59 -3.54 1.13 -3.48
CA VAL A 59 -2.16 1.38 -3.92
C VAL A 59 -2.22 2.22 -5.18
N GLN A 60 -2.13 3.54 -4.99
CA GLN A 60 -2.41 4.50 -6.05
C GLN A 60 -1.31 4.54 -7.12
N ASP A 61 -1.53 5.38 -8.13
CA ASP A 61 -0.74 5.42 -9.35
C ASP A 61 0.76 5.56 -9.08
N ASN A 62 1.57 4.80 -9.82
CA ASN A 62 3.04 4.81 -9.78
C ASN A 62 3.65 4.52 -8.39
N CYS A 63 2.93 3.89 -7.47
CA CYS A 63 3.53 3.41 -6.22
C CYS A 63 4.55 2.31 -6.49
N VAL A 64 5.61 2.26 -5.69
CA VAL A 64 6.61 1.18 -5.74
C VAL A 64 6.62 0.46 -4.39
N MET A 65 6.51 -0.87 -4.43
CA MET A 65 6.58 -1.73 -3.26
C MET A 65 7.59 -2.85 -3.46
N HIS A 66 8.48 -2.99 -2.49
CA HIS A 66 9.52 -4.02 -2.45
C HIS A 66 9.84 -4.37 -0.99
N CYS A 67 10.75 -5.33 -0.78
CA CYS A 67 11.07 -5.86 0.54
C CYS A 67 12.59 -6.04 0.71
N ASP A 68 13.03 -6.14 1.96
CA ASP A 68 14.35 -6.66 2.32
C ASP A 68 14.18 -8.06 2.96
N PRO A 69 15.23 -8.92 2.97
CA PRO A 69 15.14 -10.22 3.61
C PRO A 69 14.74 -10.11 5.10
N GLY A 70 13.65 -10.78 5.49
CA GLY A 70 13.12 -10.74 6.86
C GLY A 70 12.25 -9.52 7.17
N TYR A 71 12.05 -8.64 6.19
CA TYR A 71 11.21 -7.44 6.29
C TYR A 71 10.13 -7.48 5.19
N PRO A 72 9.03 -8.23 5.41
CA PRO A 72 7.91 -8.24 4.47
C PRO A 72 7.21 -6.87 4.44
N THR A 73 6.54 -6.57 3.33
CA THR A 73 5.68 -5.38 3.24
C THR A 73 4.22 -5.79 3.50
N LEU A 74 3.71 -5.42 4.68
CA LEU A 74 2.39 -5.83 5.16
C LEU A 74 1.48 -4.61 5.29
N ILE A 75 0.47 -4.54 4.43
CA ILE A 75 -0.53 -3.48 4.41
C ILE A 75 -1.84 -4.02 4.98
N GLY A 76 -2.36 -3.35 6.01
CA GLY A 76 -3.63 -3.65 6.66
C GLY A 76 -4.84 -3.33 5.80
N LYS A 77 -6.01 -3.27 6.44
CA LYS A 77 -7.31 -2.96 5.82
C LYS A 77 -7.54 -1.47 5.67
N HIS A 78 -8.21 -1.09 4.59
CA HIS A 78 -8.61 0.31 4.33
C HIS A 78 -7.46 1.33 4.40
N VAL A 79 -6.25 0.90 4.06
CA VAL A 79 -5.06 1.75 3.99
C VAL A 79 -5.06 2.51 2.68
N VAL A 80 -4.62 3.76 2.73
CA VAL A 80 -4.44 4.60 1.54
C VAL A 80 -2.95 4.83 1.30
N ILE A 81 -2.41 4.23 0.25
CA ILE A 81 -1.05 4.48 -0.23
C ILE A 81 -1.13 5.48 -1.39
N GLY A 82 -0.74 6.72 -1.12
CA GLY A 82 -0.84 7.84 -2.03
C GLY A 82 0.05 7.71 -3.27
N HIS A 83 -0.36 8.37 -4.37
CA HIS A 83 0.36 8.34 -5.65
C HIS A 83 1.88 8.50 -5.49
N ALA A 84 2.65 7.73 -6.25
CA ALA A 84 4.12 7.75 -6.27
C ALA A 84 4.79 7.49 -4.91
N ALA A 85 4.09 6.92 -3.91
CA ALA A 85 4.73 6.53 -2.67
C ALA A 85 5.65 5.32 -2.86
N VAL A 86 6.73 5.28 -2.08
CA VAL A 86 7.64 4.13 -1.99
C VAL A 86 7.44 3.47 -0.64
N VAL A 87 7.09 2.18 -0.65
CA VAL A 87 6.86 1.39 0.57
C VAL A 87 7.78 0.18 0.54
N HIS A 88 8.73 0.12 1.47
CA HIS A 88 9.79 -0.88 1.46
C HIS A 88 9.86 -1.61 2.79
N GLY A 89 9.66 -2.93 2.78
CA GLY A 89 9.83 -3.85 3.90
C GLY A 89 9.25 -3.40 5.25
N CYS A 90 8.01 -2.93 5.27
CA CYS A 90 7.42 -2.31 6.47
C CYS A 90 6.01 -2.82 6.79
N VAL A 91 5.51 -2.49 7.98
CA VAL A 91 4.14 -2.79 8.39
C VAL A 91 3.33 -1.51 8.43
N ILE A 92 2.20 -1.46 7.73
CA ILE A 92 1.25 -0.36 7.76
C ILE A 92 -0.10 -0.91 8.21
N GLU A 93 -0.55 -0.49 9.39
CA GLU A 93 -1.75 -1.00 10.04
C GLU A 93 -3.03 -0.33 9.52
N ASP A 94 -4.18 -0.89 9.92
CA ASP A 94 -5.49 -0.56 9.38
C ASP A 94 -5.83 0.93 9.41
N GLY A 95 -6.44 1.40 8.32
CA GLY A 95 -6.92 2.78 8.19
C GLY A 95 -5.83 3.85 8.21
N ALA A 96 -4.55 3.48 8.05
CA ALA A 96 -3.47 4.44 7.91
C ALA A 96 -3.44 5.09 6.52
N LEU A 97 -2.79 6.24 6.41
CA LEU A 97 -2.55 6.94 5.15
C LEU A 97 -1.07 7.23 4.97
N ILE A 98 -0.54 6.81 3.82
CA ILE A 98 0.77 7.20 3.33
C ILE A 98 0.55 8.28 2.27
N GLY A 99 1.10 9.47 2.52
CA GLY A 99 0.91 10.62 1.65
C GLY A 99 1.52 10.43 0.27
N ILE A 100 1.04 11.23 -0.68
CA ILE A 100 1.58 11.30 -2.04
C ILE A 100 3.09 11.51 -1.99
N ASN A 101 3.84 10.74 -2.77
CA ASN A 101 5.29 10.81 -2.88
C ASN A 101 6.04 10.66 -1.55
N ALA A 102 5.43 10.03 -0.54
CA ALA A 102 6.09 9.69 0.71
C ALA A 102 6.90 8.39 0.57
N THR A 103 7.93 8.23 1.40
CA THR A 103 8.77 7.02 1.44
C THR A 103 8.71 6.40 2.85
N VAL A 104 8.46 5.10 2.94
CA VAL A 104 8.50 4.32 4.19
C VAL A 104 9.52 3.20 4.03
N LEU A 105 10.58 3.24 4.85
CA LEU A 105 11.72 2.31 4.74
C LEU A 105 11.61 1.09 5.66
N SER A 106 12.47 0.11 5.40
CA SER A 106 12.42 -1.22 5.99
C SER A 106 12.42 -1.24 7.52
N GLY A 107 11.62 -2.14 8.09
CA GLY A 107 11.44 -2.29 9.53
C GLY A 107 10.56 -1.22 10.17
N ALA A 108 10.11 -0.19 9.43
CA ALA A 108 9.17 0.78 9.99
C ALA A 108 7.80 0.13 10.28
N ARG A 109 7.11 0.66 11.30
CA ARG A 109 5.73 0.28 11.63
C ARG A 109 4.87 1.53 11.72
N ILE A 110 3.86 1.61 10.86
CA ILE A 110 2.89 2.71 10.83
C ILE A 110 1.61 2.25 11.51
N GLY A 111 1.33 2.80 12.70
CA GLY A 111 0.21 2.38 13.53
C GLY A 111 -1.16 2.69 12.93
N ALA A 112 -2.19 1.99 13.39
CA ALA A 112 -3.55 2.14 12.87
C ALA A 112 -4.04 3.59 12.87
N GLY A 113 -4.63 4.04 11.75
CA GLY A 113 -5.12 5.41 11.60
C GLY A 113 -4.02 6.49 11.58
N ALA A 114 -2.73 6.13 11.56
CA ALA A 114 -1.65 7.10 11.46
C ALA A 114 -1.57 7.70 10.04
N MET A 115 -0.96 8.88 9.95
CA MET A 115 -0.79 9.60 8.69
C MET A 115 0.67 9.96 8.48
N ILE A 116 1.18 9.66 7.30
CA ILE A 116 2.46 10.16 6.80
C ILE A 116 2.15 11.27 5.79
N ALA A 117 2.65 12.48 6.04
CA ALA A 117 2.42 13.60 5.15
C ALA A 117 3.04 13.37 3.76
N ALA A 118 2.50 14.05 2.75
CA ALA A 118 3.06 14.02 1.40
C ALA A 118 4.56 14.42 1.41
N GLY A 119 5.36 13.71 0.62
CA GLY A 119 6.81 13.94 0.51
C GLY A 119 7.63 13.59 1.77
N ALA A 120 7.02 13.03 2.82
CA ALA A 120 7.75 12.67 4.03
C ALA A 120 8.53 11.36 3.86
N LEU A 121 9.64 11.21 4.58
CA LEU A 121 10.47 10.00 4.60
C LEU A 121 10.50 9.41 5.99
N VAL A 122 9.91 8.23 6.19
CA VAL A 122 9.99 7.47 7.45
C VAL A 122 11.26 6.62 7.41
N PRO A 123 12.25 6.88 8.29
CA PRO A 123 13.50 6.13 8.33
C PRO A 123 13.31 4.64 8.71
N PRO A 124 14.32 3.79 8.47
CA PRO A 124 14.26 2.38 8.83
C PRO A 124 13.98 2.19 10.33
N GLY A 125 13.21 1.16 10.67
CA GLY A 125 12.91 0.77 12.06
C GLY A 125 12.04 1.74 12.87
N VAL A 126 11.60 2.86 12.28
CA VAL A 126 10.78 3.84 13.02
C VAL A 126 9.38 3.31 13.28
N VAL A 127 8.94 3.42 14.53
CA VAL A 127 7.56 3.14 14.94
C VAL A 127 6.79 4.46 15.01
N VAL A 128 5.74 4.57 14.20
CA VAL A 128 4.80 5.68 14.21
C VAL A 128 3.57 5.25 15.02
N PRO A 129 3.25 5.90 16.15
CA PRO A 129 2.11 5.52 16.97
C PRO A 129 0.77 5.67 16.23
N PRO A 130 -0.25 4.85 16.58
CA PRO A 130 -1.59 4.98 16.03
C PRO A 130 -2.15 6.40 16.12
N ARG A 131 -2.91 6.81 15.12
CA ARG A 131 -3.59 8.12 15.07
C ARG A 131 -2.66 9.32 15.28
N THR A 132 -1.41 9.23 14.82
CA THR A 132 -0.47 10.36 14.79
C THR A 132 -0.11 10.76 13.36
N LEU A 133 0.14 12.06 13.16
CA LEU A 133 0.60 12.61 11.89
C LEU A 133 2.12 12.84 11.98
N TYR A 134 2.86 12.26 11.05
CA TYR A 134 4.29 12.50 10.86
C TYR A 134 4.56 13.25 9.56
N LYS A 135 5.55 14.15 9.54
CA LYS A 135 5.92 14.93 8.34
C LYS A 135 7.42 15.22 8.27
N GLY A 136 7.92 15.55 7.08
CA GLY A 136 9.30 15.98 6.84
C GLY A 136 10.25 14.87 6.39
N VAL A 137 11.49 15.25 6.12
CA VAL A 137 12.60 14.35 5.74
C VAL A 137 13.79 14.65 6.66
N PRO A 138 14.07 13.79 7.66
CA PRO A 138 13.29 12.61 8.03
C PRO A 138 11.97 12.97 8.73
N ALA A 139 10.99 12.08 8.67
CA ALA A 139 9.67 12.28 9.22
C ALA A 139 9.71 12.32 10.75
N ARG A 140 9.00 13.29 11.33
CA ARG A 140 8.86 13.47 12.77
C ARG A 140 7.41 13.69 13.15
N PHE A 141 7.07 13.34 14.38
CA PHE A 141 5.76 13.65 14.95
C PHE A 141 5.44 15.13 14.75
N ALA A 142 4.26 15.40 14.19
CA ALA A 142 3.74 16.75 14.02
C ALA A 142 2.63 17.03 15.04
N ARG A 143 1.65 16.12 15.12
CA ARG A 143 0.47 16.23 15.99
C ARG A 143 -0.36 14.93 15.95
N PRO A 144 -1.36 14.76 16.82
CA PRO A 144 -2.39 13.75 16.63
C PRO A 144 -3.20 13.98 15.33
N VAL A 145 -3.70 12.89 14.76
CA VAL A 145 -4.67 12.91 13.65
C VAL A 145 -6.02 13.37 14.20
N ARG A 146 -6.71 14.23 13.44
CA ARG A 146 -8.05 14.74 13.81
C ARG A 146 -9.12 13.73 13.39
N GLU A 147 -10.25 13.70 14.10
CA GLU A 147 -11.34 12.77 13.79
C GLU A 147 -11.83 12.89 12.34
N LYS A 148 -11.98 14.11 11.84
CA LYS A 148 -12.35 14.36 10.43
C LYS A 148 -11.34 13.80 9.43
N GLU A 149 -10.07 13.69 9.80
CA GLU A 149 -9.03 13.11 8.95
C GLU A 149 -9.11 11.58 8.95
N LEU A 150 -9.41 10.96 10.10
CA LEU A 150 -9.67 9.51 10.18
C LEU A 150 -10.86 9.10 9.30
N GLN A 151 -11.97 9.83 9.42
CA GLN A 151 -13.15 9.58 8.58
C GLN A 151 -12.83 9.78 7.09
N ALA A 152 -12.06 10.83 6.75
CA ALA A 152 -11.65 11.08 5.38
C ALA A 152 -10.79 9.95 4.78
N ILE A 153 -9.96 9.25 5.58
CA ILE A 153 -9.19 8.08 5.11
C ILE A 153 -10.13 6.92 4.77
N LEU A 154 -11.07 6.60 5.65
CA LEU A 154 -12.04 5.52 5.42
C LEU A 154 -12.94 5.82 4.23
N ASP A 155 -13.41 7.06 4.09
CA ASP A 155 -14.19 7.49 2.93
C ASP A 155 -13.37 7.44 1.64
N ASN A 156 -12.08 7.77 1.70
CA ASN A 156 -11.16 7.63 0.59
C ASN A 156 -11.03 6.16 0.16
N ALA A 157 -10.77 5.24 1.10
CA ALA A 157 -10.67 3.81 0.83
C ALA A 157 -11.97 3.24 0.21
N ARG A 158 -13.14 3.62 0.74
CA ARG A 158 -14.46 3.22 0.17
C ARG A 158 -14.65 3.75 -1.25
N ARG A 159 -14.33 5.03 -1.48
CA ARG A 159 -14.43 5.65 -2.81
C ARG A 159 -13.50 4.97 -3.82
N TYR A 160 -12.27 4.66 -3.42
CA TYR A 160 -11.29 3.99 -4.26
C TYR A 160 -11.71 2.54 -4.58
N THR A 161 -12.26 1.82 -3.61
CA THR A 161 -12.85 0.49 -3.84
C THR A 161 -14.00 0.57 -4.87
N ALA A 162 -14.93 1.51 -4.69
CA ALA A 162 -16.04 1.71 -5.62
C ALA A 162 -15.59 2.18 -7.01
N ARG A 163 -14.46 2.89 -7.10
CA ARG A 163 -13.86 3.30 -8.37
C ARG A 163 -13.14 2.14 -9.04
N GLY A 164 -12.40 1.33 -8.29
CA GLY A 164 -11.77 0.10 -8.78
C GLY A 164 -12.78 -0.85 -9.42
N ARG A 165 -13.94 -1.06 -8.78
CA ARG A 165 -15.04 -1.86 -9.37
C ARG A 165 -15.51 -1.34 -10.73
N ARG A 166 -15.61 -0.01 -10.88
CA ARG A 166 -16.01 0.62 -12.15
C ARG A 166 -14.95 0.47 -13.24
N TYR A 167 -13.67 0.65 -12.91
CA TYR A 167 -12.58 0.42 -13.86
C TYR A 167 -12.45 -1.06 -14.24
N LYS A 168 -12.63 -1.97 -13.29
CA LYS A 168 -12.66 -3.41 -13.54
C LYS A 168 -13.73 -3.76 -14.57
N ALA A 169 -14.97 -3.37 -14.31
CA ALA A 169 -16.07 -3.58 -15.25
C ALA A 169 -15.81 -2.91 -16.61
N TYR A 170 -15.18 -1.73 -16.65
CA TYR A 170 -14.81 -1.10 -17.91
C TYR A 170 -13.79 -1.93 -18.71
N PHE A 171 -12.70 -2.39 -18.11
CA PHE A 171 -11.66 -3.15 -18.81
C PHE A 171 -12.10 -4.58 -19.17
N GLU A 172 -13.00 -5.20 -18.40
CA GLU A 172 -13.62 -6.47 -18.75
C GLU A 172 -14.52 -6.35 -19.99
N ASN A 173 -15.23 -5.23 -20.14
CA ASN A 173 -16.13 -4.97 -21.27
C ASN A 173 -15.44 -4.24 -22.45
N SER A 174 -14.20 -3.80 -22.28
CA SER A 174 -13.43 -3.06 -23.28
C SER A 174 -11.95 -3.43 -23.20
N PRO A 175 -11.59 -4.69 -23.52
CA PRO A 175 -10.20 -5.12 -23.54
C PRO A 175 -9.44 -4.30 -24.59
N ARG A 176 -8.33 -3.67 -24.16
CA ARG A 176 -7.39 -2.96 -25.03
C ARG A 176 -6.25 -3.88 -25.43
#